data_AF-A0A497R9W0-F1
#
_entry.id   AF-A0A497R9W0-F1
#
_cell.length_a   1.000
_cell.length_b   1.000
_cell.length_c   1.000
_cell.angle_alpha   90.00
_cell.angle_beta   90.00
_cell.angle_gamma   90.00
#
_symmetry.space_group_name_H-M   'P 1'
#
loop_
_entity.id
_entity.type
_entity.pdbx_description
1 polymer ?
#
loop_
_entity_poly.entity_id
_entity_poly.type
_entity_poly.pdbx_seq_one_letter_code
_entity_poly.pdbx_strand_id
1 'polypeptide(L)' 'MRKSAIIGTVTTLSFSVLVAVYGIVVGISKNILPATIAGIMLFAITLHWIWKFIKVLKRCSDG' A
#
# COMPACT_ATOMS: atom_id res chain seq x y z
N MET A 1 16.52 -11.57 -10.97
CA MET A 1 15.78 -11.33 -9.70
C MET A 1 14.76 -10.17 -9.74
N ARG A 2 14.59 -9.41 -10.85
CA ARG A 2 13.66 -8.25 -10.90
C ARG A 2 12.17 -8.63 -10.93
N LYS A 3 11.80 -9.76 -11.56
CA LYS A 3 10.40 -10.18 -11.72
C LYS A 3 9.72 -10.58 -10.40
N SER A 4 10.43 -11.30 -9.52
CA SER A 4 9.88 -11.75 -8.23
C SER A 4 9.61 -10.60 -7.25
N ALA A 5 10.42 -9.53 -7.28
CA ALA A 5 10.20 -8.34 -6.47
C ALA A 5 8.93 -7.57 -6.90
N ILE A 6 8.66 -7.51 -8.21
CA ILE A 6 7.45 -6.87 -8.76
C ILE A 6 6.22 -7.67 -8.32
N ILE A 7 6.27 -9.01 -8.41
CA ILE A 7 5.16 -9.87 -8.00
C ILE A 7 4.86 -9.67 -6.51
N GLY A 8 5.88 -9.70 -5.64
CA GLY A 8 5.69 -9.45 -4.21
C GLY A 8 5.09 -8.08 -3.90
N THR A 9 5.50 -7.05 -4.64
CA THR A 9 4.97 -5.69 -4.51
C THR A 9 3.51 -5.61 -4.96
N VAL A 10 3.15 -6.27 -6.07
CA VAL A 10 1.77 -6.34 -6.57
C VAL A 10 0.89 -7.11 -5.58
N THR A 11 1.34 -8.23 -5.03
CA THR A 11 0.57 -9.01 -4.06
C THR A 11 0.32 -8.23 -2.77
N THR A 12 1.32 -7.52 -2.26
CA THR A 12 1.17 -6.68 -1.06
C THR A 12 0.27 -5.46 -1.31
N LEU A 13 0.34 -4.86 -2.50
CA LEU A 13 -0.60 -3.81 -2.92
C LEU A 13 -2.03 -4.35 -2.98
N SER A 14 -2.25 -5.48 -3.64
CA SER A 14 -3.57 -6.11 -3.74
C SER A 14 -4.15 -6.45 -2.37
N PHE A 15 -3.33 -6.99 -1.46
CA PHE A 15 -3.75 -7.30 -0.10
C PHE A 15 -4.09 -6.04 0.70
N SER A 16 -3.29 -4.97 0.55
CA SER A 16 -3.54 -3.68 1.22
C SER A 16 -4.84 -3.04 0.73
N VAL A 17 -5.14 -3.13 -0.56
CA VAL A 17 -6.43 -2.68 -1.12
C VAL A 17 -7.59 -3.48 -0.54
N LEU A 18 -7.43 -4.81 -0.41
CA LEU A 18 -8.48 -5.67 0.13
C LEU A 18 -8.79 -5.37 1.60
N VAL A 19 -7.76 -5.13 2.41
CA VAL A 19 -7.90 -4.70 3.81
C VAL A 19 -8.52 -3.30 3.90
N ALA A 20 -8.14 -2.37 3.03
CA ALA A 20 -8.72 -1.03 2.99
C ALA A 20 -10.21 -1.07 2.63
N VAL A 21 -10.59 -1.84 1.61
CA VAL A 21 -12.00 -2.03 1.22
C VAL A 21 -12.79 -2.68 2.36
N TYR A 22 -12.24 -3.70 3.01
CA TYR A 22 -12.90 -4.33 4.16
C TYR A 22 -13.08 -3.36 5.33
N GLY A 23 -12.04 -2.58 5.66
CA GLY A 23 -12.11 -1.53 6.68
C GLY A 23 -13.13 -0.43 6.36
N ILE A 24 -13.28 -0.08 5.09
CA ILE A 24 -14.32 0.85 4.62
C ILE A 24 -15.70 0.22 4.74
N VAL A 25 -15.92 -1.03 4.30
CA VAL A 25 -17.24 -1.69 4.38
C VAL A 25 -17.69 -1.88 5.84
N VAL A 26 -16.79 -2.34 6.71
CA VAL A 26 -17.07 -2.49 8.15
C VAL A 26 -17.19 -1.12 8.83
N GLY A 27 -16.35 -0.16 8.46
CA GLY A 27 -16.37 1.21 8.98
C GLY A 27 -17.62 1.99 8.58
N ILE A 28 -18.13 1.82 7.35
CA ILE A 28 -19.38 2.41 6.89
C ILE A 28 -20.56 1.94 7.75
N SER A 29 -20.48 0.71 8.27
CA SER A 29 -21.54 0.13 9.08
C SER A 29 -21.65 0.74 10.49
N LYS A 30 -20.60 1.39 11.02
CA LYS A 30 -20.60 1.92 12.40
C LYS A 30 -19.92 3.27 12.66
N ASN A 31 -19.00 3.75 11.81
CA ASN A 31 -18.26 5.01 11.97
C ASN A 31 -17.46 5.39 10.68
N ILE A 32 -18.13 6.05 9.73
CA ILE A 32 -17.62 6.41 8.39
C ILE A 32 -16.35 7.29 8.43
N LEU A 33 -16.35 8.33 9.27
CA LEU A 33 -15.29 9.34 9.31
C LEU A 33 -13.92 8.77 9.72
N PRO A 34 -13.76 8.12 10.87
CA PRO A 34 -12.44 7.64 11.31
C PRO A 34 -11.91 6.49 10.45
N ALA A 35 -12.78 5.61 9.93
CA ALA A 35 -12.37 4.51 9.06
C ALA A 35 -11.83 5.02 7.71
N THR A 36 -12.47 6.05 7.14
CA THR A 36 -12.01 6.67 5.89
C THR A 36 -10.66 7.36 6.08
N ILE A 37 -10.49 8.11 7.17
CA ILE A 37 -9.22 8.78 7.49
C ILE A 37 -8.10 7.77 7.70
N ALA A 38 -8.36 6.68 8.44
CA ALA A 38 -7.39 5.61 8.66
C ALA A 38 -6.97 4.95 7.34
N GLY A 39 -7.93 4.66 6.45
CA GLY A 39 -7.64 4.09 5.12
C GLY A 39 -6.75 5.01 4.26
N ILE A 40 -7.05 6.31 4.23
CA ILE A 40 -6.24 7.30 3.49
C ILE A 40 -4.82 7.41 4.06
N MET A 41 -4.69 7.45 5.39
CA MET A 41 -3.38 7.48 6.06
C MET A 41 -2.55 6.24 5.72
N LEU A 42 -3.17 5.05 5.79
CA LEU A 42 -2.49 3.80 5.48
C LEU A 42 -2.05 3.75 4.01
N PHE A 43 -2.89 4.24 3.10
CA PHE A 43 -2.58 4.32 1.68
C PHE A 43 -1.41 5.28 1.40
N ALA A 44 -1.39 6.46 2.03
CA ALA A 44 -0.30 7.43 1.89
C ALA A 44 1.04 6.88 2.42
N ILE A 45 1.02 6.20 3.56
CA ILE A 45 2.21 5.54 4.13
C ILE A 45 2.71 4.46 3.17
N THR A 46 1.80 3.63 2.64
CA THR A 46 2.14 2.56 1.69
C THR A 46 2.81 3.12 0.43
N LEU A 47 2.24 4.18 -0.16
CA LEU A 47 2.82 4.89 -1.29
C LEU A 47 4.21 5.47 -0.98
N HIS A 48 4.39 6.04 0.21
CA HIS A 48 5.67 6.58 0.64
C HIS A 48 6.76 5.49 0.72
N TRP A 49 6.43 4.33 1.30
CA TRP A 49 7.35 3.19 1.36
C TRP A 49 7.67 2.62 0.00
N ILE A 50 6.68 2.49 -0.89
CA ILE A 50 6.89 2.05 -2.29
C ILE A 50 7.83 3.03 -3.00
N TRP A 51 7.60 4.33 -2.88
CA TRP A 51 8.43 5.33 -3.53
C TRP A 51 9.88 5.31 -3.02
N LYS A 52 10.05 5.16 -1.70
CA LYS A 52 11.37 5.00 -1.07
C LYS A 52 12.06 3.73 -1.57
N PHE A 53 11.33 2.63 -1.68
CA PHE A 53 11.85 1.35 -2.16
C PHE A 53 12.27 1.42 -3.63
N ILE A 54 11.47 2.05 -4.49
CA ILE A 54 11.81 2.29 -5.90
C ILE A 54 13.07 3.16 -6.02
N LYS A 55 13.20 4.22 -5.21
CA LYS A 55 14.41 5.05 -5.17
C LYS A 55 15.66 4.26 -4.79
N VAL A 56 15.54 3.36 -3.81
CA VAL A 56 16.65 2.49 -3.37
C VAL A 56 17.01 1.50 -4.47
N LEU A 57 16.02 0.83 -5.07
CA LEU A 57 16.23 -0.08 -6.21
C LEU A 57 16.90 0.59 -7.40
N LYS A 58 16.53 1.85 -7.68
CA LYS A 58 17.14 2.62 -8.77
C LYS A 58 18.62 2.90 -8.52
N ARG A 59 18.99 3.30 -7.30
CA ARG A 59 20.41 3.49 -6.94
C ARG A 59 21.26 2.23 -7.05
N CYS A 60 20.70 1.05 -6.81
CA CYS A 60 21.41 -0.21 -7.00
C CYS A 60 21.53 -0.67 -8.47
N SER A 61 20.83 -0.01 -9.41
CA SER A 61 20.88 -0.36 -10.84
C SER A 61 21.82 0.53 -11.65
N ASP A 62 22.22 1.68 -11.12
CA ASP A 62 23.08 2.68 -11.80
C ASP A 62 24.55 2.60 -11.35
N GLY A 63 24.90 1.64 -10.48
CA GLY A 63 26.26 1.43 -9.94
C GLY A 63 26.83 0.07 -10.30
#